data_AF-A0AAN9JN22-F1
#
_entry.id   AF-A0AAN9JN22-F1
#
_cell.length_a   1.000
_cell.length_b   1.000
_cell.length_c   1.000
_cell.angle_alpha   90.00
_cell.angle_beta   90.00
_cell.angle_gamma   90.00
#
_symmetry.space_group_name_H-M   'P 1'
#
loop_
_entity.id
_entity.type
_entity.pdbx_description
1 polymer ?
#
loop_
_entity_poly.entity_id
_entity_poly.type
_entity_poly.pdbx_seq_one_letter_code
_entity_poly.pdbx_strand_id
1 'polypeptide(L)'
;MFLLQCPGNFHRANATIRHYKWEVKYEFKSPNCYKKLVITINGQTPGPTIQPQEGTIVIVEVNNSLGTKNLAIHWHGIRQIGTPWFDGTEGITQCPILP
;
A
#
# COMPACT_ATOMS: atom_id res chain seq x y z
N MET A 1 -33.60 -26.32 3.86
CA MET A 1 -33.12 -25.45 4.97
C MET A 1 -33.22 -24.02 4.48
N PHE A 2 -34.02 -23.17 5.15
CA PHE A 2 -34.49 -21.90 4.62
C PHE A 2 -33.36 -20.85 4.46
N LEU A 3 -33.27 -20.27 3.26
CA LEU A 3 -32.51 -19.05 2.99
C LEU A 3 -33.35 -17.85 3.46
N LEU A 4 -32.88 -17.13 4.47
CA LEU A 4 -33.30 -15.75 4.73
C LEU A 4 -32.40 -14.84 3.90
N GLN A 5 -32.86 -14.46 2.70
CA GLN A 5 -32.29 -13.33 1.95
C GLN A 5 -33.10 -12.08 2.31
N CYS A 6 -32.48 -11.15 3.03
CA CYS A 6 -33.02 -9.80 3.20
C CYS A 6 -33.11 -9.08 1.84
N PRO A 7 -34.14 -8.25 1.60
CA PRO A 7 -34.26 -7.43 0.40
C PRO A 7 -33.38 -6.19 0.56
N GLY A 8 -32.06 -6.38 0.54
CA GLY A 8 -31.11 -5.29 0.35
C GLY A 8 -30.69 -5.28 -1.12
N ASN A 9 -30.76 -4.13 -1.78
CA ASN A 9 -30.21 -3.93 -3.12
C ASN A 9 -28.74 -4.37 -3.15
N PHE A 10 -28.50 -5.60 -3.60
CA PHE A 10 -27.14 -6.11 -3.78
C PHE A 10 -26.61 -5.49 -5.06
N HIS A 11 -26.07 -4.27 -4.94
CA HIS A 11 -25.22 -3.70 -5.96
C HIS A 11 -24.10 -4.72 -6.20
N ARG A 12 -24.07 -5.29 -7.40
CA ARG A 12 -22.98 -6.15 -7.85
C ARG A 12 -21.71 -5.29 -7.80
N ALA A 13 -20.92 -5.42 -6.74
CA ALA A 13 -19.66 -4.69 -6.63
C ALA A 13 -18.78 -5.13 -7.80
N ASN A 14 -18.63 -4.26 -8.80
CA ASN A 14 -17.77 -4.53 -9.92
C ASN A 14 -16.34 -4.38 -9.39
N ALA A 15 -15.64 -5.50 -9.20
CA ALA A 15 -14.29 -5.53 -8.66
C ALA A 15 -13.37 -4.73 -9.58
N THR A 16 -13.14 -3.47 -9.24
CA THR A 16 -12.25 -2.59 -9.98
C THR A 16 -10.84 -2.83 -9.47
N ILE A 17 -9.89 -2.99 -10.38
CA ILE A 17 -8.48 -3.15 -10.01
C ILE A 17 -7.78 -1.80 -10.21
N ARG A 18 -7.04 -1.36 -9.21
CA ARG A 18 -6.19 -0.16 -9.30
C ARG A 18 -4.73 -0.55 -9.10
N HIS A 19 -3.93 -0.27 -10.12
CA HIS A 19 -2.51 -0.54 -10.13
C HIS A 19 -1.71 0.73 -9.82
N TYR A 20 -0.73 0.61 -8.93
CA TYR A 20 0.21 1.65 -8.57
C TYR A 20 1.64 1.10 -8.70
N LYS A 21 2.54 1.94 -9.20
CA LYS A 21 3.98 1.66 -9.23
C LYS A 21 4.70 2.66 -8.36
N TRP A 22 5.39 2.17 -7.35
CA TRP A 22 6.06 2.97 -6.33
C TRP A 22 7.55 2.70 -6.35
N GLU A 23 8.34 3.73 -6.60
CA GLU A 23 9.78 3.73 -6.39
C GLU A 23 10.08 4.41 -5.07
N VAL A 24 10.72 3.68 -4.15
CA VAL A 24 11.10 4.19 -2.83
C VAL A 24 12.58 4.53 -2.84
N LYS A 25 12.90 5.82 -2.66
CA LYS A 25 14.28 6.31 -2.74
C LYS A 25 14.56 7.46 -1.80
N TYR A 26 15.85 7.71 -1.57
CA TYR A 26 16.32 8.89 -0.87
C TYR A 26 16.25 10.12 -1.78
N GLU A 27 15.68 11.21 -1.27
CA GLU A 27 15.74 12.52 -1.91
C GLU A 27 16.00 13.62 -0.88
N PHE A 28 16.65 14.70 -1.31
CA PHE A 28 16.75 15.89 -0.48
C PHE A 28 15.47 16.71 -0.58
N LYS A 29 14.78 16.92 0.55
CA LYS A 29 13.58 17.78 0.66
C LYS A 29 13.73 18.74 1.84
N SER A 30 12.88 19.77 1.90
CA SER A 30 12.86 20.76 2.98
C SER A 30 11.49 20.81 3.69
N PRO A 31 11.02 19.72 4.31
CA PRO A 31 9.67 19.65 4.89
C PRO A 31 9.45 20.65 6.04
N ASN A 32 10.52 21.10 6.69
CA ASN A 32 10.48 22.09 7.76
C ASN A 32 11.40 23.29 7.45
N CYS A 33 11.50 23.69 6.18
CA CYS A 33 12.38 24.76 5.68
C CYS A 33 13.88 24.49 5.78
N TYR A 34 14.30 23.30 6.24
CA TYR A 34 15.70 22.87 6.24
C TYR A 34 15.90 21.62 5.36
N LYS A 35 16.90 21.67 4.49
CA LYS A 35 17.20 20.57 3.55
C LYS A 35 17.71 19.35 4.31
N LYS A 36 17.00 18.22 4.18
CA LYS A 36 17.32 16.93 4.78
C LYS A 36 17.18 15.82 3.75
N LEU A 37 17.97 14.77 3.91
CA LEU A 37 17.76 13.53 3.17
C LEU A 37 16.54 12.82 3.77
N VAL A 38 15.54 12.53 2.95
CA VAL A 38 14.30 11.88 3.36
C VAL A 38 13.98 10.71 2.45
N ILE A 39 13.23 9.73 2.94
CA ILE A 39 12.68 8.66 2.13
C ILE A 39 11.41 9.18 1.47
N THR A 40 11.30 8.99 0.16
CA THR A 40 10.15 9.40 -0.65
C THR A 40 9.61 8.23 -1.44
N ILE A 41 8.33 8.33 -1.82
CA ILE A 41 7.69 7.42 -2.76
C ILE A 41 7.43 8.22 -4.02
N ASN A 42 8.00 7.82 -5.15
CA ASN A 42 7.94 8.56 -6.42
C ASN A 42 8.36 10.04 -6.27
N GLY A 43 9.36 10.32 -5.42
CA GLY A 43 9.86 11.67 -5.17
C GLY A 43 8.95 12.58 -4.35
N GLN A 44 7.86 12.04 -3.78
CA GLN A 44 6.92 12.81 -2.96
C GLN A 44 7.05 12.49 -1.47
N THR A 45 6.89 13.51 -0.65
CA THR A 45 6.72 13.40 0.81
C THR A 45 5.76 14.50 1.27
N PRO A 46 4.56 14.17 1.81
CA PRO A 46 3.98 12.82 1.92
C PRO A 46 3.92 12.05 0.59
N GLY A 47 3.91 10.72 0.66
CA GLY A 47 3.81 9.87 -0.53
C GLY A 47 2.45 10.02 -1.25
N PRO A 48 2.31 9.48 -2.47
CA PRO A 48 1.08 9.59 -3.25
C PRO A 48 -0.08 8.88 -2.53
N THR A 49 -1.24 9.54 -2.48
CA THR A 49 -2.43 8.98 -1.84
C THR A 49 -3.08 7.89 -2.70
N ILE A 50 -3.38 6.75 -2.10
CA ILE A 50 -4.23 5.72 -2.69
C ILE A 50 -5.68 6.04 -2.32
N GLN A 51 -6.56 6.23 -3.31
CA GLN A 51 -7.97 6.58 -3.10
C GLN A 51 -8.91 5.56 -3.76
N PRO A 52 -8.98 4.30 -3.27
CA PRO A 52 -9.82 3.27 -3.86
C PRO A 52 -11.30 3.46 -3.47
N GLN A 53 -12.20 2.83 -4.21
CA GLN A 53 -13.58 2.66 -3.78
C GLN A 53 -13.70 1.35 -3.00
N GLU A 54 -14.72 1.20 -2.15
CA GLU A 54 -14.98 -0.06 -1.46
C GLU A 54 -15.11 -1.21 -2.47
N GLY A 55 -14.51 -2.37 -2.15
CA GLY A 55 -14.46 -3.52 -3.05
C GLY A 55 -13.43 -3.44 -4.19
N THR A 56 -12.65 -2.36 -4.28
CA THR A 56 -11.52 -2.25 -5.23
C THR A 56 -10.36 -3.13 -4.79
N ILE A 57 -9.77 -3.88 -5.72
CA ILE A 57 -8.49 -4.56 -5.51
C ILE A 57 -7.37 -3.56 -5.79
N VAL A 58 -6.53 -3.32 -4.80
CA VAL A 58 -5.35 -2.43 -4.95
C VAL A 58 -4.11 -3.28 -5.13
N ILE A 59 -3.38 -3.03 -6.20
CA ILE A 59 -2.10 -3.66 -6.50
C ILE A 59 -1.04 -2.56 -6.48
N VAL A 60 -0.06 -2.69 -5.59
CA VAL A 60 1.08 -1.77 -5.51
C VAL A 60 2.36 -2.55 -5.77
N GLU A 61 2.99 -2.24 -6.89
CA GLU A 61 4.32 -2.73 -7.24
C GLU A 61 5.35 -1.79 -6.61
N VAL A 62 6.11 -2.29 -5.62
CA VAL A 62 7.08 -1.50 -4.86
C VAL A 62 8.49 -1.88 -5.28
N ASN A 63 9.25 -0.90 -5.76
CA ASN A 63 10.67 -1.02 -6.04
C ASN A 63 11.47 -0.31 -4.94
N ASN A 64 12.42 -1.01 -4.32
CA ASN A 64 13.31 -0.44 -3.32
C ASN A 64 14.57 0.09 -3.98
N SER A 65 14.83 1.39 -3.87
CA SER A 65 16.02 2.05 -4.41
C SER A 65 16.80 2.80 -3.33
N LEU A 66 16.74 2.29 -2.08
CA LEU A 66 17.46 2.85 -0.93
C LEU A 66 18.92 2.38 -0.84
N GLY A 67 19.34 1.43 -1.68
CA GLY A 67 20.71 0.94 -1.85
C GLY A 67 21.27 0.10 -0.69
N THR A 68 21.14 0.55 0.54
CA THR A 68 21.70 -0.12 1.74
C THR A 68 20.65 -0.49 2.79
N LYS A 69 19.38 -0.20 2.52
CA LYS A 69 18.28 -0.41 3.47
C LYS A 69 17.26 -1.38 2.92
N ASN A 70 16.88 -2.31 3.79
CA ASN A 70 15.69 -3.13 3.62
C ASN A 70 14.43 -2.27 3.71
N LEU A 71 13.37 -2.71 3.05
CA LEU A 71 12.09 -2.00 2.99
C LEU A 71 10.91 -2.96 3.23
N ALA A 72 9.91 -2.49 3.97
CA ALA A 72 8.58 -3.08 4.03
C ALA A 72 7.53 -1.96 4.06
N ILE A 73 6.35 -2.20 3.49
CA ILE A 73 5.25 -1.21 3.41
C ILE A 73 4.02 -1.79 4.09
N HIS A 74 3.66 -1.24 5.25
CA HIS A 74 2.47 -1.65 5.99
C HIS A 74 1.23 -0.82 5.64
N TRP A 75 0.11 -1.50 5.44
CA TRP A 75 -1.18 -0.88 5.10
C TRP A 75 -2.03 -0.67 6.36
N HIS A 76 -1.68 0.36 7.13
CA HIS A 76 -2.32 0.64 8.41
C HIS A 76 -3.85 0.69 8.30
N GLY A 77 -4.54 -0.19 9.05
CA GLY A 77 -5.99 -0.26 9.11
C GLY A 77 -6.65 -1.19 8.07
N ILE A 78 -5.91 -1.75 7.12
CA ILE A 78 -6.43 -2.76 6.20
C ILE A 78 -6.46 -4.12 6.89
N ARG A 79 -7.62 -4.80 6.85
CA ARG A 79 -7.83 -6.06 7.58
C ARG A 79 -7.07 -7.27 7.02
N GLN A 80 -6.63 -7.22 5.76
CA GLN A 80 -5.91 -8.31 5.06
C GLN A 80 -6.58 -9.69 5.16
N ILE A 81 -7.92 -9.74 5.10
CA ILE A 81 -8.67 -11.00 5.15
C ILE A 81 -8.40 -11.79 3.86
N GLY A 82 -7.79 -12.97 4.00
CA GLY A 82 -7.39 -13.82 2.87
C GLY A 82 -6.08 -13.42 2.18
N THR A 83 -5.43 -12.34 2.64
CA THR A 83 -4.17 -11.82 2.08
C THR A 83 -3.13 -11.43 3.16
N PRO A 84 -2.90 -12.25 4.21
CA PRO A 84 -2.06 -11.85 5.35
C PRO A 84 -0.59 -11.58 4.96
N TRP A 85 -0.08 -12.24 3.92
CA TRP A 85 1.28 -12.02 3.40
C TRP A 85 1.49 -10.63 2.76
N PHE A 86 0.42 -9.88 2.51
CA PHE A 86 0.48 -8.50 2.00
C PHE A 86 0.34 -7.44 3.11
N ASP A 87 0.33 -7.82 4.39
CA ASP A 87 0.27 -6.87 5.51
C ASP A 87 1.49 -5.93 5.57
N GLY A 88 2.67 -6.41 5.17
CA GLY A 88 3.86 -5.57 5.09
C GLY A 88 4.66 -5.45 6.38
N THR A 89 4.55 -6.41 7.30
CA THR A 89 5.33 -6.44 8.54
C THR A 89 6.56 -7.34 8.36
N GLU A 90 7.75 -6.73 8.22
CA GLU A 90 9.04 -7.43 8.08
C GLU A 90 9.27 -8.41 9.24
N GLY A 91 9.67 -9.64 8.92
CA GLY A 91 9.97 -10.70 9.90
C GLY A 91 8.73 -11.39 10.48
N ILE A 92 7.53 -10.92 10.17
CA ILE A 92 6.26 -11.54 10.59
C ILE A 92 5.49 -12.07 9.38
N THR A 93 5.09 -11.19 8.46
CA THR A 93 4.25 -11.58 7.31
C THR A 93 5.05 -11.74 6.03
N GLN A 94 6.27 -11.18 5.96
CA GLN A 94 7.16 -11.29 4.81
C GLN A 94 8.63 -11.04 5.18
N CYS A 95 9.52 -11.50 4.29
CA CYS A 95 10.89 -11.00 4.23
C CYS A 95 10.93 -9.54 3.73
N PRO A 96 11.99 -8.78 4.02
CA PRO A 96 12.14 -7.43 3.49
C PRO A 96 12.30 -7.41 1.97
N ILE A 97 11.87 -6.31 1.36
CA ILE A 97 12.20 -5.97 -0.02
C ILE A 97 13.64 -5.47 -0.03
N LEU A 98 14.53 -6.21 -0.71
CA LEU A 98 15.93 -5.84 -0.86
C LEU A 98 16.12 -4.71 -1.90
N PRO A 99 17.19 -3.91 -1.80
CA PRO A 99 17.58 -2.93 -2.83
C PRO A 99 17.87 -3.52 -4.21
#